data_AF-A0A1I4HLP2-F1
#
_entry.id   AF-A0A1I4HLP2-F1
#
_cell.length_a   1.000
_cell.length_b   1.000
_cell.length_c   1.000
_cell.angle_alpha   90.00
_cell.angle_beta   90.00
_cell.angle_gamma   90.00
#
_symmetry.space_group_name_H-M   'P 1'
#
loop_
_entity.id
_entity.type
_entity.pdbx_description
1 polymer ?
#
loop_
_entity_poly.entity_id
_entity_poly.type
_entity_poly.pdbx_seq_one_letter_code
_entity_poly.pdbx_strand_id
1 'polypeptide(L)'
;MDCSQRYDLALVRFFAANPRLAAEADDVSEAEANAIGVSLKDLQGKRRAQIFDRAARNLEIDSFELAIRLVAESPEQAQTWRLKQLRKHADAIGVDWEEFKQLNDIEE
;
A
#
# COMPACT_ATOMS: atom_id res chain seq x y z
N MET A 1 14.98 3.37 2.80
CA MET A 1 13.72 3.15 2.07
C MET A 1 12.61 3.95 2.71
N ASP A 2 11.96 4.83 1.96
CA ASP A 2 10.78 5.59 2.41
C ASP A 2 9.46 4.81 2.17
N CYS A 3 8.31 5.39 2.54
CA CYS A 3 7.01 4.69 2.43
C CYS A 3 6.59 4.45 0.97
N SER A 4 6.87 5.39 0.05
CA SER A 4 6.62 5.23 -1.38
C SER A 4 7.45 4.10 -1.97
N GLN A 5 8.76 4.06 -1.68
CA GLN A 5 9.67 3.03 -2.16
C GLN A 5 9.29 1.63 -1.66
N ARG A 6 8.80 1.52 -0.41
CA ARG A 6 8.28 0.25 0.11
C ARG A 6 7.03 -0.18 -0.65
N TYR A 7 6.10 0.75 -0.88
CA TYR A 7 4.87 0.45 -1.61
C TYR A 7 5.15 0.00 -3.04
N ASP A 8 6.02 0.69 -3.77
CA ASP A 8 6.41 0.32 -5.13
C ASP A 8 7.06 -1.06 -5.17
N LEU A 9 7.97 -1.35 -4.23
CA LEU A 9 8.59 -2.68 -4.13
C LEU A 9 7.57 -3.76 -3.75
N ALA A 10 6.60 -3.45 -2.89
CA ALA A 10 5.52 -4.36 -2.52
C ALA A 10 4.64 -4.71 -3.72
N LEU A 11 4.26 -3.72 -4.54
CA LEU A 11 3.52 -3.97 -5.78
C LEU A 11 4.30 -4.91 -6.70
N VAL A 12 5.59 -4.65 -6.90
CA VAL A 12 6.45 -5.52 -7.72
C VAL A 12 6.47 -6.96 -7.18
N ARG A 13 6.70 -7.15 -5.87
CA ARG A 13 6.71 -8.48 -5.24
C ARG A 13 5.36 -9.17 -5.32
N PHE A 14 4.27 -8.43 -5.09
CA PHE A 14 2.90 -8.94 -5.13
C PHE A 14 2.51 -9.45 -6.52
N PHE A 15 2.75 -8.65 -7.56
CA PHE A 15 2.41 -9.03 -8.93
C PHE A 15 3.36 -10.09 -9.50
N ALA A 16 4.62 -10.12 -9.06
CA ALA A 16 5.54 -11.22 -9.39
C ALA A 16 5.07 -12.56 -8.79
N ALA A 17 4.52 -12.56 -7.57
CA ALA A 17 3.95 -13.74 -6.94
C ALA A 17 2.56 -14.11 -7.49
N ASN A 18 1.84 -13.15 -8.08
CA ASN A 18 0.46 -13.32 -8.57
C ASN A 18 0.34 -12.90 -10.05
N PRO A 19 0.93 -13.66 -11.00
CA PRO A 19 0.92 -13.29 -12.42
C PRO A 19 -0.50 -13.20 -13.01
N ARG A 20 -1.47 -13.95 -12.45
CA ARG A 20 -2.89 -13.84 -12.84
C ARG A 20 -3.47 -12.47 -12.53
N LEU A 21 -3.15 -11.90 -11.37
CA LEU A 21 -3.60 -10.57 -10.98
C LEU A 21 -2.88 -9.48 -11.78
N ALA A 22 -1.63 -9.72 -12.18
CA ALA A 22 -0.92 -8.82 -13.08
C ALA A 22 -1.60 -8.75 -14.45
N ALA A 23 -1.99 -9.91 -15.01
CA ALA A 23 -2.74 -9.96 -16.26
C ALA A 23 -4.11 -9.26 -16.15
N GLU A 24 -4.83 -9.42 -15.04
CA GLU A 24 -6.08 -8.68 -14.77
C GLU A 24 -5.86 -7.16 -14.68
N ALA A 25 -4.70 -6.74 -14.16
CA ALA A 25 -4.37 -5.32 -14.07
C ALA A 25 -4.03 -4.70 -15.43
N ASP A 26 -3.45 -5.52 -16.31
CA ASP A 26 -3.05 -5.15 -17.66
C ASP A 26 -4.18 -5.35 -18.70
N ASP A 27 -5.27 -6.04 -18.32
CA ASP A 27 -6.52 -6.20 -19.07
C ASP A 27 -7.36 -4.91 -19.04
N VAL A 28 -6.77 -3.84 -19.53
CA VAL A 28 -7.40 -2.53 -19.72
C VAL A 28 -7.15 -2.06 -21.14
N SER A 29 -8.16 -1.45 -21.75
CA SER A 29 -8.08 -0.99 -23.14
C SER A 29 -7.72 0.49 -23.26
N GLU A 30 -7.11 0.87 -24.39
CA GLU A 30 -6.87 2.28 -24.72
C GLU A 30 -8.18 3.08 -24.80
N ALA A 31 -9.28 2.44 -25.21
CA ALA A 31 -10.60 3.05 -25.23
C ALA A 31 -11.06 3.46 -23.83
N GLU A 32 -10.86 2.61 -22.82
CA GLU A 32 -11.17 2.94 -21.42
C GLU A 32 -10.28 4.07 -20.91
N ALA A 33 -8.98 4.04 -21.20
CA ALA A 33 -8.04 5.08 -20.80
C ALA A 33 -8.44 6.45 -21.39
N ASN A 34 -8.77 6.48 -22.69
CA ASN A 34 -9.27 7.67 -23.38
C ASN A 34 -10.61 8.16 -22.82
N ALA A 35 -11.53 7.26 -22.46
CA ALA A 35 -12.83 7.62 -21.91
C ALA A 35 -12.74 8.37 -20.58
N ILE A 36 -11.72 8.07 -19.76
CA ILE A 36 -11.47 8.74 -18.48
C ILE A 36 -10.34 9.79 -18.57
N GLY A 37 -9.82 10.07 -19.78
CA GLY A 37 -8.82 11.09 -20.03
C GLY A 37 -7.44 10.82 -19.42
N VAL A 38 -7.01 9.56 -19.34
CA VAL A 38 -5.69 9.17 -18.83
C VAL A 38 -4.93 8.33 -19.85
N SER A 39 -3.61 8.20 -19.68
CA SER A 39 -2.83 7.29 -20.52
C SER A 39 -3.10 5.82 -20.14
N LEU A 40 -2.92 4.89 -21.09
CA LEU A 40 -3.05 3.46 -20.83
C LEU A 40 -2.17 3.02 -19.64
N LYS A 41 -0.94 3.55 -19.56
CA LYS A 41 -0.01 3.26 -18.47
C LYS A 41 -0.52 3.75 -17.12
N ASP A 42 -1.14 4.92 -17.07
CA ASP A 42 -1.73 5.45 -15.83
C ASP A 42 -2.95 4.62 -15.40
N LEU A 43 -3.77 4.17 -16.35
CA LEU A 43 -4.90 3.28 -16.07
C LEU A 43 -4.42 1.92 -15.52
N GLN A 44 -3.39 1.32 -16.13
CA GLN A 44 -2.76 0.09 -15.62
C GLN A 44 -2.23 0.30 -14.19
N GLY A 45 -1.52 1.40 -13.93
CA GLY A 45 -1.03 1.74 -12.59
C GLY A 45 -2.16 1.85 -11.56
N LYS A 46 -3.24 2.55 -11.91
CA LYS A 46 -4.45 2.66 -11.06
C LYS A 46 -5.10 1.30 -10.82
N ARG A 47 -5.21 0.46 -11.86
CA ARG A 47 -5.79 -0.88 -11.75
C ARG A 47 -4.96 -1.77 -10.84
N ARG A 48 -3.63 -1.72 -10.96
CA ARG A 48 -2.69 -2.42 -10.08
C ARG A 48 -2.85 -1.98 -8.62
N ALA A 49 -2.92 -0.67 -8.37
CA ALA A 49 -3.16 -0.15 -7.02
C ALA A 49 -4.52 -0.62 -6.46
N GLN A 50 -5.59 -0.60 -7.26
CA GLN A 50 -6.92 -1.08 -6.86
C GLN A 50 -6.94 -2.58 -6.50
N ILE A 51 -6.27 -3.41 -7.30
CA ILE A 51 -6.16 -4.86 -7.03
C ILE A 51 -5.38 -5.10 -5.73
N PHE A 52 -4.29 -4.35 -5.52
CA PHE A 52 -3.50 -4.43 -4.31
C PHE A 52 -4.29 -4.00 -3.07
N ASP A 53 -5.02 -2.89 -3.15
CA ASP A 53 -5.91 -2.40 -2.09
C ASP A 53 -7.02 -3.42 -1.79
N ARG A 54 -7.59 -4.06 -2.82
CA ARG A 54 -8.58 -5.12 -2.64
C ARG A 54 -7.99 -6.33 -1.92
N ALA A 55 -6.76 -6.72 -2.27
CA ALA A 55 -6.06 -7.81 -1.60
C ALA A 55 -5.80 -7.49 -0.12
N ALA A 56 -5.43 -6.24 0.20
CA ALA A 56 -5.27 -5.78 1.57
C ALA A 56 -6.61 -5.83 2.34
N ARG A 57 -7.69 -5.30 1.75
CA ARG A 57 -9.04 -5.33 2.35
C ARG A 57 -9.55 -6.74 2.62
N ASN A 58 -9.26 -7.71 1.73
CA ASN A 58 -9.61 -9.11 1.95
C ASN A 58 -8.91 -9.73 3.16
N LEU A 59 -7.79 -9.13 3.59
CA LEU A 59 -7.02 -9.51 4.77
C LEU A 59 -7.35 -8.62 5.98
N GLU A 60 -8.37 -7.77 5.88
CA GLU A 60 -8.78 -6.79 6.90
C GLU A 60 -7.64 -5.85 7.34
N ILE A 61 -6.71 -5.57 6.40
CA ILE A 61 -5.60 -4.64 6.58
C ILE A 61 -5.61 -3.57 5.50
N ASP A 62 -4.89 -2.48 5.74
CA ASP A 62 -4.66 -1.48 4.73
C ASP A 62 -3.46 -1.84 3.82
N SER A 63 -3.35 -1.13 2.71
CA SER A 63 -2.35 -1.38 1.68
C SER A 63 -0.92 -1.08 2.15
N PHE A 64 -0.71 -0.17 3.11
CA PHE A 64 0.61 0.04 3.72
C PHE A 64 1.00 -1.14 4.59
N GLU A 65 0.08 -1.67 5.39
CA GLU A 65 0.34 -2.87 6.18
C GLU A 65 0.65 -4.08 5.29
N LEU A 66 -0.09 -4.26 4.20
CA LEU A 66 0.23 -5.30 3.20
C LEU A 66 1.62 -5.07 2.59
N ALA A 67 1.97 -3.82 2.27
CA ALA A 67 3.28 -3.48 1.73
C ALA A 67 4.42 -3.78 2.73
N ILE A 68 4.22 -3.47 4.01
CA ILE A 68 5.16 -3.81 5.07
C ILE A 68 5.36 -5.32 5.15
N ARG A 69 4.28 -6.12 5.15
CA ARG A 69 4.37 -7.59 5.21
C ARG A 69 5.11 -8.21 4.03
N LEU A 70 5.00 -7.61 2.83
CA LEU A 70 5.64 -8.10 1.63
C LEU A 70 7.12 -7.69 1.51
N VAL A 71 7.47 -6.54 2.08
CA VAL A 71 8.81 -5.94 1.90
C VAL A 71 9.72 -6.17 3.11
N ALA A 72 9.14 -6.22 4.32
CA ALA A 72 9.91 -6.40 5.53
C ALA A 72 10.62 -7.75 5.55
N GLU A 73 11.90 -7.72 5.90
CA GLU A 73 12.75 -8.92 6.00
C GLU A 73 12.68 -9.55 7.38
N SER A 74 12.18 -8.83 8.38
CA SER A 74 11.99 -9.33 9.76
C SER A 74 10.78 -8.69 10.45
N PRO A 75 10.22 -9.35 11.48
CA PRO A 75 9.13 -8.79 12.30
C PRO A 75 9.50 -7.46 12.98
N GLU A 76 10.74 -7.30 13.42
CA GLU A 76 11.23 -6.08 14.08
C GLU A 76 11.29 -4.91 13.09
N GLN A 77 11.70 -5.19 11.85
CA GLN A 77 11.70 -4.20 10.77
C GLN A 77 10.27 -3.77 10.42
N ALA A 78 9.33 -4.72 10.36
CA ALA A 78 7.91 -4.44 10.16
C ALA A 78 7.34 -3.53 11.25
N GLN A 79 7.60 -3.86 12.53
CA GLN A 79 7.14 -3.06 13.66
C GLN A 79 7.71 -1.63 13.62
N THR A 80 9.01 -1.50 13.33
CA THR A 80 9.66 -0.19 13.17
C THR A 80 8.99 0.65 12.08
N TRP A 81 8.58 0.03 10.97
CA TRP A 81 7.91 0.74 9.88
C TRP A 81 6.48 1.13 10.21
N ARG A 82 5.73 0.26 10.91
CA ARG A 82 4.38 0.59 11.41
C ARG A 82 4.41 1.80 12.33
N LEU A 83 5.30 1.81 13.32
CA LEU A 83 5.45 2.93 14.25
C LEU A 83 5.81 4.23 13.52
N LYS A 84 6.72 4.17 12.54
CA LYS A 84 7.05 5.34 11.71
C LYS A 84 5.85 5.87 10.92
N GLN A 85 5.01 4.98 10.40
CA GLN A 85 3.81 5.37 9.66
C GLN A 85 2.76 6.00 10.58
N LEU A 86 2.51 5.38 11.74
CA LEU A 86 1.59 5.88 12.76
C LEU A 86 2.03 7.26 13.25
N ARG A 87 3.32 7.46 13.51
CA ARG A 87 3.86 8.76 13.92
C ARG A 87 3.68 9.83 12.85
N LYS A 88 3.94 9.51 11.58
CA LYS A 88 3.65 10.42 10.46
C LYS A 88 2.16 10.76 10.34
N HIS A 89 1.29 9.80 10.66
CA HIS A 89 -0.15 10.03 10.64
C HIS A 89 -0.56 10.98 11.77
N ALA A 90 -0.06 10.74 12.99
CA ALA A 90 -0.24 11.63 14.15
C ALA A 90 0.22 13.07 13.84
N ASP A 91 1.44 13.21 13.28
CA ASP A 91 1.99 14.51 12.87
C ASP A 91 1.10 15.19 11.81
N ALA A 92 0.54 14.42 10.86
CA ALA A 92 -0.30 14.94 9.78
C ALA A 92 -1.69 15.42 10.28
N ILE A 93 -2.24 14.78 11.32
CA ILE A 93 -3.50 15.21 11.95
C ILE A 93 -3.26 16.21 13.11
N GLY A 94 -2.00 16.53 13.41
CA GLY A 94 -1.61 17.47 14.47
C GLY A 94 -1.88 16.95 15.89
N VAL A 95 -1.95 15.64 16.07
CA VAL A 95 -2.16 15.00 17.38
C VAL A 95 -0.80 14.62 17.97
N ASP A 96 -0.60 14.89 19.25
CA ASP A 96 0.61 14.52 19.96
C ASP A 96 0.80 13.00 19.96
N TRP A 97 2.04 12.52 19.91
CA TRP A 97 2.33 11.09 19.85
C TRP A 97 1.79 10.32 21.07
N GLU A 98 1.87 10.90 22.27
CA GLU A 98 1.33 10.25 23.48
C GLU A 98 -0.19 10.16 23.43
N GLU A 99 -0.86 11.23 22.98
CA GLU A 99 -2.30 11.26 22.79
C GLU A 99 -2.73 10.27 21.69
N PHE A 100 -1.99 10.19 20.60
CA PHE A 100 -2.24 9.25 19.50
C PHE A 100 -2.11 7.79 19.95
N LYS A 101 -1.09 7.46 20.76
CA LYS A 101 -0.94 6.10 21.32
C LYS A 101 -2.12 5.71 22.20
N GLN A 102 -2.60 6.61 23.06
CA GLN A 102 -3.76 6.36 23.91
C GLN A 102 -5.04 6.15 23.08
N LEU A 103 -5.22 6.91 22.00
CA LEU A 103 -6.37 6.78 21.11
C LEU A 103 -6.36 5.49 20.27
N ASN A 104 -5.18 4.92 20.00
CA ASN A 104 -4.99 3.77 19.11
C ASN A 104 -4.56 2.48 19.85
N ASP A 105 -4.55 2.48 21.18
CA ASP A 105 -4.15 1.33 22.02
C ASP A 105 -2.77 0.77 21.62
N ILE A 106 -1.81 1.68 21.43
CA ILE A 106 -0.44 1.34 21.03
C ILE A 106 0.42 1.22 22.29
N GLU A 107 0.69 -0.02 22.74
CA GLU A 107 1.71 -0.32 23.74
C GLU A 107 3.09 -0.48 23.06
N GLU A 108 4.13 0.14 23.62
CA GLU A 108 5.52 0.10 23.12
C GLU A 108 6.31 -1.07 23.73
#